data_AF-A0A917WVV1-F1
#
_entry.id   AF-A0A917WVV1-F1
#
_cell.length_a   1.000
_cell.length_b   1.000
_cell.length_c   1.000
_cell.angle_alpha   90.00
_cell.angle_beta   90.00
_cell.angle_gamma   90.00
#
_symmetry.space_group_name_H-M   'P 1'
#
loop_
_entity.id
_entity.type
_entity.pdbx_description
1 polymer ?
#
loop_
_entity_poly.entity_id
_entity_poly.type
_entity_poly.pdbx_seq_one_letter_code
_entity_poly.pdbx_strand_id
1 'polypeptide(L)'
;MKYFFLIILVAFLSGCNALEDNPKFIFKEIDATISENQDMTFFVTTDWHYLSESLTDNGEAFEDFIQSGDGKQLQDMDTIIDAFSYEVSNEQPSVLIISGDLTTNGERQSHVDIANKLKAIEDNGTTVYVIPGNHDINNPWARRFKSTHQYNVETINAEEFSEIYTDFGYDEAISEDPTSLSYLVAPSKDIWLLMIDTNQYDENLDKGSPEISGELSSHTLKWIEASFSLAEEQGATIIPVMHHNLATHNVALNNNYTLNNSNEIKALYSTYNVSLVLSGHIHAQNIHETKSIYDIATSSLAVYPQQYGVLDYDATNSTIEYNTKIVDVANWATKTNSNNPNLQHFDDHARTYFGEFAYDLAYSRLKNSTVLSKDEINYLSKSMVLLNQRFFAGTEELNKDDLFHDNRFERWYDVSDKFLKKYVESIVVDKNTDDNYIKLNLKK
;
A
#
# COMPACT_ATOMS: atom_id res chain seq x y z
N MET A 1 -86.67 15.00 16.93
CA MET A 1 -86.64 13.77 16.11
C MET A 1 -85.50 13.91 15.13
N LYS A 2 -84.61 12.91 15.07
CA LYS A 2 -83.45 12.73 14.17
C LYS A 2 -82.19 13.58 14.43
N TYR A 3 -81.19 12.88 14.94
CA TYR A 3 -79.76 13.17 14.87
C TYR A 3 -79.30 13.38 13.42
N PHE A 4 -78.44 14.36 13.19
CA PHE A 4 -77.60 14.45 11.99
C PHE A 4 -76.16 14.18 12.41
N PHE A 5 -75.61 13.05 11.95
CA PHE A 5 -74.20 12.69 12.07
C PHE A 5 -73.42 13.53 11.05
N LEU A 6 -72.43 14.30 11.50
CA LEU A 6 -71.37 14.84 10.65
C LEU A 6 -70.10 14.05 10.94
N ILE A 7 -69.70 13.23 9.98
CA ILE A 7 -68.45 12.46 10.01
C ILE A 7 -67.33 13.42 9.64
N ILE A 8 -66.45 13.75 10.59
CA ILE A 8 -65.16 14.39 10.30
C ILE A 8 -64.12 13.27 10.26
N LEU A 9 -63.64 12.99 9.05
CA LEU A 9 -62.53 12.09 8.79
C LEU A 9 -61.23 12.84 9.11
N VAL A 10 -60.65 12.60 10.29
CA VAL A 10 -59.28 13.05 10.61
C VAL A 10 -58.32 11.93 10.21
N ALA A 11 -57.62 12.12 9.10
CA ALA A 11 -56.52 11.26 8.70
C ALA A 11 -55.34 11.48 9.66
N PHE A 12 -55.03 10.46 10.47
CA PHE A 12 -53.75 10.37 11.15
C PHE A 12 -52.70 9.92 10.12
N LEU A 13 -51.93 10.86 9.59
CA LEU A 13 -50.63 10.56 8.98
C LEU A 13 -49.64 10.35 10.13
N SER A 14 -49.51 9.10 10.59
CA SER A 14 -48.37 8.66 11.38
C SER A 14 -47.15 8.59 10.48
N GLY A 15 -46.43 9.70 10.36
CA GLY A 15 -45.08 9.72 9.83
C GLY A 15 -44.13 9.07 10.83
N CYS A 16 -43.74 7.83 10.57
CA CYS A 16 -42.53 7.25 11.17
C CYS A 16 -41.33 7.98 10.56
N ASN A 17 -40.87 9.06 11.19
CA ASN A 17 -39.48 9.45 11.06
C ASN A 17 -38.70 8.55 12.02
N ALA A 18 -38.15 7.45 11.52
CA ALA A 18 -36.98 6.86 12.14
C ALA A 18 -35.89 7.92 12.03
N LEU A 19 -35.62 8.62 13.14
CA LEU A 19 -34.38 9.35 13.30
C LEU A 19 -33.29 8.28 13.26
N GLU A 20 -32.58 8.14 12.14
CA GLU A 20 -31.28 7.49 12.16
C GLU A 20 -30.41 8.31 13.11
N ASP A 21 -30.10 7.77 14.29
CA ASP A 21 -29.08 8.35 15.16
C ASP A 21 -27.78 8.33 14.35
N ASN A 22 -27.36 9.48 13.83
CA ASN A 22 -26.02 9.61 13.27
C ASN A 22 -25.01 9.30 14.39
N PRO A 23 -24.04 8.39 14.14
CA PRO A 23 -23.03 8.06 15.13
C PRO A 23 -22.29 9.34 15.57
N LYS A 24 -22.02 9.45 16.86
CA LYS A 24 -21.22 10.55 17.42
C LYS A 24 -19.78 10.10 17.51
N PHE A 25 -18.90 10.80 16.82
CA PHE A 25 -17.45 10.57 16.86
C PHE A 25 -16.78 11.51 17.85
N ILE A 26 -15.64 11.08 18.39
CA ILE A 26 -14.85 11.85 19.36
C ILE A 26 -13.65 12.44 18.64
N PHE A 27 -13.46 13.75 18.80
CA PHE A 27 -12.29 14.47 18.30
C PHE A 27 -11.59 15.13 19.50
N LYS A 28 -10.31 14.79 19.71
CA LYS A 28 -9.42 15.40 20.71
C LYS A 28 -9.08 16.84 20.29
N GLU A 29 -8.41 17.57 21.18
CA GLU A 29 -7.85 18.88 20.82
C GLU A 29 -6.76 18.71 19.75
N ILE A 30 -6.74 19.61 18.77
CA ILE A 30 -5.78 19.55 17.66
C ILE A 30 -4.47 20.17 18.12
N ASP A 31 -3.44 19.35 18.30
CA ASP A 31 -2.09 19.78 18.67
C ASP A 31 -1.10 19.55 17.52
N ALA A 32 -1.32 20.26 16.41
CA ALA A 32 -0.45 20.16 15.25
C ALA A 32 0.96 20.71 15.55
N THR A 33 1.98 19.88 15.34
CA THR A 33 3.38 20.21 15.68
C THR A 33 4.02 21.16 14.67
N ILE A 34 3.64 21.05 13.39
CA ILE A 34 4.13 21.90 12.31
C ILE A 34 3.20 23.08 12.10
N SER A 35 3.78 24.28 12.06
CA SER A 35 3.01 25.53 11.95
C SER A 35 2.39 25.72 10.56
N GLU A 36 1.36 26.56 10.50
CA GLU A 36 0.73 26.95 9.24
C GLU A 36 1.75 27.60 8.29
N ASN A 37 1.60 27.36 6.99
CA ASN A 37 2.44 27.88 5.90
C ASN A 37 3.91 27.43 5.99
N GLN A 38 4.17 26.22 6.50
CA GLN A 38 5.50 25.60 6.47
C GLN A 38 5.55 24.46 5.45
N ASP A 39 6.59 24.47 4.63
CA ASP A 39 6.86 23.38 3.69
C ASP A 39 7.15 22.09 4.46
N MET A 40 6.76 20.95 3.89
CA MET A 40 6.94 19.64 4.49
C MET A 40 7.44 18.64 3.47
N THR A 41 8.29 17.71 3.90
CA THR A 41 8.66 16.55 3.11
C THR A 41 8.12 15.30 3.80
N PHE A 42 7.36 14.50 3.07
CA PHE A 42 6.84 13.22 3.51
C PHE A 42 7.59 12.12 2.76
N PHE A 43 8.05 11.11 3.48
CA PHE A 43 8.42 9.84 2.86
C PHE A 43 7.22 8.90 2.95
N VAL A 44 6.95 8.19 1.85
CA VAL A 44 5.84 7.27 1.72
C VAL A 44 6.39 5.90 1.32
N THR A 45 6.14 4.89 2.12
CA THR A 45 6.53 3.51 1.87
C THR A 45 5.38 2.57 2.20
N THR A 46 5.50 1.32 1.79
CA THR A 46 4.44 0.31 1.95
C THR A 46 5.03 -1.07 1.76
N ASP A 47 4.29 -2.10 2.16
CA ASP A 47 4.57 -3.50 1.83
C ASP A 47 6.02 -3.90 2.18
N TRP A 48 6.41 -3.69 3.44
CA TRP A 48 7.72 -4.10 3.95
C TRP A 48 7.83 -5.62 4.03
N HIS A 49 6.71 -6.31 4.27
CA HIS A 49 6.66 -7.78 4.36
C HIS A 49 7.76 -8.35 5.26
N TYR A 50 8.12 -7.68 6.35
CA TYR A 50 9.27 -8.05 7.17
C TYR A 50 9.04 -9.37 7.93
N LEU A 51 10.05 -10.23 7.88
CA LEU A 51 10.16 -11.41 8.73
C LEU A 51 11.32 -11.20 9.70
N SER A 52 11.06 -11.26 11.00
CA SER A 52 12.11 -11.20 12.02
C SER A 52 13.22 -12.23 11.74
N GLU A 53 14.48 -11.80 11.80
CA GLU A 53 15.64 -12.69 11.65
C GLU A 53 15.62 -13.84 12.68
N SER A 54 14.94 -13.66 13.82
CA SER A 54 14.80 -14.71 14.83
C SER A 54 13.85 -15.85 14.42
N LEU A 55 13.03 -15.63 13.38
CA LEU A 55 12.02 -16.57 12.88
C LEU A 55 12.52 -17.37 11.67
N THR A 56 13.76 -17.19 11.22
CA THR A 56 14.34 -17.97 10.13
C THR A 56 15.79 -18.33 10.43
N ASP A 57 16.21 -19.53 10.05
CA ASP A 57 17.63 -19.91 10.02
C ASP A 57 18.21 -19.83 8.60
N ASN A 58 17.48 -19.23 7.67
CA ASN A 58 17.78 -19.18 6.23
C ASN A 58 18.03 -20.58 5.64
N GLY A 59 17.40 -21.61 6.20
CA GLY A 59 17.46 -22.98 5.70
C GLY A 59 16.48 -23.25 4.56
N GLU A 60 16.51 -24.49 4.06
CA GLU A 60 15.73 -24.98 2.91
C GLU A 60 14.24 -24.61 2.96
N ALA A 61 13.58 -24.70 4.12
CA ALA A 61 12.16 -24.36 4.23
C ALA A 61 11.86 -22.87 3.99
N PHE A 62 12.80 -21.99 4.32
CA PHE A 62 12.68 -20.56 4.02
C PHE A 62 13.00 -20.29 2.55
N GLU A 63 14.03 -20.94 2.00
CA GLU A 63 14.37 -20.88 0.57
C GLU A 63 13.19 -21.34 -0.31
N ASP A 64 12.55 -22.45 0.04
CA ASP A 64 11.35 -22.95 -0.65
C ASP A 64 10.20 -21.94 -0.57
N PHE A 65 10.02 -21.32 0.61
CA PHE A 65 8.97 -20.33 0.83
C PHE A 65 9.17 -19.10 -0.06
N ILE A 66 10.37 -18.49 -0.08
CA ILE A 66 10.65 -17.32 -0.91
C ILE A 66 10.57 -17.65 -2.41
N GLN A 67 11.05 -18.82 -2.85
CA GLN A 67 11.01 -19.24 -4.26
C GLN A 67 9.58 -19.50 -4.75
N SER A 68 8.69 -19.91 -3.85
CA SER A 68 7.26 -20.08 -4.15
C SER A 68 6.44 -18.79 -4.06
N GLY A 69 7.05 -17.70 -3.60
CA GLY A 69 6.43 -16.40 -3.40
C GLY A 69 6.21 -15.64 -4.71
N ASP A 70 5.93 -14.34 -4.57
CA ASP A 70 5.54 -13.41 -5.64
C ASP A 70 6.67 -12.43 -6.03
N GLY A 71 7.93 -12.79 -5.74
CA GLY A 71 9.10 -11.99 -6.10
C GLY A 71 9.59 -11.05 -4.99
N LYS A 72 8.99 -11.11 -3.79
CA LYS A 72 9.49 -10.43 -2.58
C LYS A 72 10.88 -10.94 -2.19
N GLN A 73 11.76 -10.03 -1.81
CA GLN A 73 13.16 -10.28 -1.45
C GLN A 73 13.32 -10.37 0.07
N LEU A 74 12.55 -11.26 0.69
CA LEU A 74 12.41 -11.36 2.15
C LEU A 74 13.74 -11.61 2.87
N GLN A 75 14.65 -12.33 2.23
CA GLN A 75 15.97 -12.66 2.78
C GLN A 75 16.88 -11.44 2.99
N ASP A 76 16.61 -10.32 2.30
CA ASP A 76 17.41 -9.10 2.40
C ASP A 76 16.65 -7.97 3.13
N MET A 77 15.42 -8.23 3.60
CA MET A 77 14.50 -7.17 4.08
C MET A 77 15.00 -6.43 5.32
N ASP A 78 15.67 -7.11 6.26
CA ASP A 78 16.25 -6.44 7.43
C ASP A 78 17.29 -5.39 7.01
N THR A 79 18.12 -5.73 6.03
CA THR A 79 19.12 -4.82 5.45
C THR A 79 18.48 -3.69 4.64
N ILE A 80 17.44 -3.98 3.86
CA ILE A 80 16.70 -2.95 3.11
C ILE A 80 16.09 -1.91 4.08
N ILE A 81 15.45 -2.36 5.18
CA ILE A 81 14.89 -1.45 6.18
C ILE A 81 15.98 -0.67 6.91
N ASP A 82 17.11 -1.29 7.24
CA ASP A 82 18.23 -0.59 7.88
C ASP A 82 18.84 0.49 6.95
N ALA A 83 18.95 0.21 5.65
CA ALA A 83 19.39 1.17 4.66
C ALA A 83 18.39 2.31 4.48
N PHE A 84 17.09 2.00 4.39
CA PHE A 84 16.04 3.01 4.33
C PHE A 84 16.00 3.88 5.60
N SER A 85 16.12 3.27 6.78
CA SER A 85 16.17 4.00 8.06
C SER A 85 17.38 4.93 8.15
N TYR A 86 18.53 4.51 7.58
CA TYR A 86 19.70 5.37 7.45
C TYR A 86 19.44 6.57 6.52
N GLU A 87 18.73 6.39 5.41
CA GLU A 87 18.32 7.50 4.55
C GLU A 87 17.37 8.46 5.24
N VAL A 88 16.32 7.95 5.90
CA VAL A 88 15.40 8.76 6.71
C VAL A 88 16.18 9.58 7.75
N SER A 89 17.13 8.97 8.44
CA SER A 89 17.98 9.68 9.40
C SER A 89 18.83 10.79 8.78
N ASN A 90 19.26 10.66 7.52
CA ASN A 90 20.09 11.66 6.84
C ASN A 90 19.26 12.77 6.19
N GLU A 91 18.13 12.42 5.59
CA GLU A 91 17.26 13.34 4.86
C GLU A 91 16.27 14.07 5.77
N GLN A 92 15.96 13.48 6.93
CA GLN A 92 15.11 14.09 7.98
C GLN A 92 13.76 14.57 7.42
N PRO A 93 12.97 13.68 6.77
CA PRO A 93 11.62 14.05 6.36
C PRO A 93 10.79 14.42 7.59
N SER A 94 9.82 15.31 7.40
CA SER A 94 8.89 15.72 8.46
C SER A 94 8.06 14.54 8.94
N VAL A 95 7.62 13.69 8.01
CA VAL A 95 6.76 12.55 8.28
C VAL A 95 7.19 11.34 7.44
N LEU A 96 7.16 10.16 8.03
CA LEU A 96 7.21 8.86 7.35
C LEU A 96 5.83 8.18 7.42
N ILE A 97 5.29 7.80 6.27
CA ILE A 97 4.01 7.10 6.14
C ILE A 97 4.28 5.66 5.70
N ILE A 98 3.69 4.68 6.39
CA ILE A 98 3.72 3.26 6.01
C ILE A 98 2.28 2.77 5.77
N SER A 99 1.90 2.53 4.52
CA SER A 99 0.53 2.19 4.12
C SER A 99 0.22 0.69 4.12
N GLY A 100 0.65 -0.05 5.15
CA GLY A 100 0.29 -1.46 5.34
C GLY A 100 1.32 -2.48 4.91
N ASP A 101 0.99 -3.73 5.21
CA ASP A 101 1.80 -4.94 5.01
C ASP A 101 3.20 -4.78 5.59
N LEU A 102 3.24 -4.47 6.88
CA LEU A 102 4.47 -4.28 7.62
C LEU A 102 5.24 -5.61 7.74
N THR A 103 4.51 -6.70 7.98
CA THR A 103 5.06 -8.04 8.24
C THR A 103 4.75 -9.03 7.11
N THR A 104 5.52 -10.12 7.02
CA THR A 104 5.31 -11.15 5.98
C THR A 104 3.94 -11.84 6.13
N ASN A 105 3.61 -12.34 7.32
CA ASN A 105 2.31 -12.96 7.61
C ASN A 105 1.87 -12.72 9.06
N GLY A 106 2.06 -11.50 9.56
CA GLY A 106 1.48 -11.07 10.84
C GLY A 106 2.16 -11.70 12.05
N GLU A 107 3.44 -12.09 11.96
CA GLU A 107 4.15 -12.68 13.08
C GLU A 107 4.38 -11.63 14.18
N ARG A 108 3.99 -11.95 15.42
CA ARG A 108 4.16 -11.04 16.57
C ARG A 108 5.58 -10.51 16.72
N GLN A 109 6.58 -11.39 16.57
CA GLN A 109 7.98 -10.97 16.72
C GLN A 109 8.41 -10.02 15.60
N SER A 110 7.92 -10.21 14.37
CA SER A 110 8.16 -9.27 13.27
C SER A 110 7.57 -7.90 13.58
N HIS A 111 6.34 -7.83 14.12
CA HIS A 111 5.74 -6.56 14.54
C HIS A 111 6.58 -5.84 15.62
N VAL A 112 7.03 -6.57 16.64
CA VAL A 112 7.89 -6.03 17.71
C VAL A 112 9.21 -5.49 17.16
N ASP A 113 9.84 -6.22 16.25
CA ASP A 113 11.13 -5.81 15.66
C ASP A 113 10.96 -4.57 14.77
N ILE A 114 9.87 -4.48 13.99
CA ILE A 114 9.53 -3.27 13.23
C ILE A 114 9.30 -2.09 14.17
N ALA A 115 8.49 -2.24 15.23
CA ALA A 115 8.23 -1.16 16.18
C ALA A 115 9.53 -0.61 16.80
N ASN A 116 10.51 -1.49 17.08
CA ASN A 116 11.83 -1.06 17.55
C ASN A 116 12.60 -0.25 16.49
N LYS A 117 12.53 -0.64 15.21
CA LYS A 117 13.15 0.11 14.10
C LYS A 117 12.46 1.46 13.88
N LEU A 118 11.13 1.51 13.92
CA LEU A 118 10.36 2.76 13.83
C LEU A 118 10.65 3.70 14.99
N LYS A 119 10.78 3.16 16.22
CA LYS A 119 11.22 3.95 17.37
C LYS A 119 12.56 4.63 17.14
N ALA A 120 13.53 3.93 16.53
CA ALA A 120 14.82 4.52 16.20
C ALA A 120 14.72 5.63 15.14
N ILE A 121 13.72 5.57 14.24
CA ILE A 121 13.42 6.64 13.29
C ILE A 121 12.86 7.87 14.02
N GLU A 122 11.91 7.70 14.93
CA GLU A 122 11.34 8.81 15.71
C GLU A 122 12.33 9.45 16.67
N ASP A 123 13.19 8.64 17.30
CA ASP A 123 14.26 9.14 18.16
C ASP A 123 15.25 10.04 17.36
N ASN A 124 15.26 9.95 16.01
CA ASN A 124 16.01 10.82 15.11
C ASN A 124 15.23 12.04 14.60
N GLY A 125 13.96 12.23 14.99
CA GLY A 125 13.18 13.45 14.76
C GLY A 125 12.13 13.40 13.65
N THR A 126 12.00 12.27 12.94
CA THR A 126 10.94 12.06 11.93
C THR A 126 9.71 11.44 12.59
N THR A 127 8.53 12.06 12.43
CA THR A 127 7.27 11.47 12.91
C THR A 127 6.83 10.30 12.03
N VAL A 128 6.33 9.21 12.60
CA VAL A 128 5.93 8.01 11.85
C VAL A 128 4.44 7.74 11.97
N TYR A 129 3.78 7.40 10.87
CA TYR A 129 2.38 6.97 10.84
C TYR A 129 2.21 5.66 10.09
N VAL A 130 1.51 4.70 10.71
CA VAL A 130 1.32 3.35 10.17
C VAL A 130 -0.15 2.92 10.18
N ILE A 131 -0.54 2.15 9.17
CA ILE A 131 -1.79 1.38 9.14
C ILE A 131 -1.47 -0.07 8.80
N PRO A 132 -2.32 -1.05 9.17
CA PRO A 132 -2.11 -2.44 8.78
C PRO A 132 -2.38 -2.65 7.28
N GLY A 133 -1.80 -3.72 6.73
CA GLY A 133 -2.23 -4.33 5.48
C GLY A 133 -2.88 -5.70 5.70
N ASN A 134 -3.18 -6.41 4.61
CA ASN A 134 -3.93 -7.65 4.69
C ASN A 134 -3.12 -8.82 5.25
N HIS A 135 -1.80 -8.67 5.39
CA HIS A 135 -0.91 -9.67 5.98
C HIS A 135 -0.70 -9.55 7.49
N ASP A 136 -1.04 -8.42 8.10
CA ASP A 136 -0.56 -8.07 9.45
C ASP A 136 -1.37 -8.68 10.60
N ILE A 137 -2.70 -8.74 10.48
CA ILE A 137 -3.58 -9.00 11.63
C ILE A 137 -4.32 -10.34 11.49
N ASN A 138 -4.41 -11.06 12.61
CA ASN A 138 -5.10 -12.35 12.73
C ASN A 138 -4.68 -13.34 11.64
N ASN A 139 -3.43 -13.30 11.19
CA ASN A 139 -3.00 -14.05 10.02
C ASN A 139 -2.66 -15.50 10.42
N PRO A 140 -3.45 -16.50 9.98
CA PRO A 140 -3.22 -17.91 10.33
C PRO A 140 -1.98 -18.50 9.63
N TRP A 141 -1.34 -17.74 8.74
CA TRP A 141 -0.12 -18.11 8.03
C TRP A 141 1.16 -17.62 8.71
N ALA A 142 1.11 -17.02 9.89
CA ALA A 142 2.30 -16.67 10.69
C ALA A 142 3.22 -17.90 10.91
N ARG A 143 4.44 -17.89 10.40
CA ARG A 143 5.39 -19.01 10.50
C ARG A 143 6.79 -18.59 10.95
N ARG A 144 7.49 -19.55 11.55
CA ARG A 144 8.96 -19.57 11.60
C ARG A 144 9.50 -20.73 10.79
N PHE A 145 10.69 -20.56 10.24
CA PHE A 145 11.38 -21.51 9.38
C PHE A 145 12.62 -22.04 10.11
N LYS A 146 12.80 -23.36 10.10
CA LYS A 146 14.00 -23.99 10.67
C LYS A 146 14.37 -25.26 9.93
N SER A 147 15.57 -25.28 9.35
CA SER A 147 16.06 -26.32 8.45
C SER A 147 15.03 -26.61 7.36
N THR A 148 14.45 -27.81 7.32
CA THR A 148 13.50 -28.24 6.28
C THR A 148 12.03 -28.17 6.73
N HIS A 149 11.72 -27.44 7.81
CA HIS A 149 10.36 -27.40 8.37
C HIS A 149 9.89 -25.97 8.66
N GLN A 150 8.59 -25.76 8.49
CA GLN A 150 7.85 -24.58 8.94
C GLN A 150 7.11 -24.89 10.25
N TYR A 151 7.00 -23.90 11.13
CA TYR A 151 6.30 -24.01 12.40
C TYR A 151 5.39 -22.82 12.58
N ASN A 152 4.16 -23.05 13.04
CA ASN A 152 3.27 -21.96 13.42
C ASN A 152 3.89 -21.14 14.55
N VAL A 153 3.74 -19.83 14.45
CA VAL A 153 4.03 -18.88 15.52
C VAL A 153 2.81 -18.02 15.79
N GLU A 154 2.86 -17.24 16.86
CA GLU A 154 1.76 -16.34 17.22
C GLU A 154 1.65 -15.19 16.23
N THR A 155 0.42 -14.89 15.84
CA THR A 155 0.04 -13.62 15.22
C THR A 155 -0.50 -12.65 16.28
N ILE A 156 -0.89 -11.45 15.87
CA ILE A 156 -1.48 -10.42 16.71
C ILE A 156 -2.92 -10.14 16.28
N ASN A 157 -3.74 -9.65 17.21
CA ASN A 157 -5.07 -9.12 16.90
C ASN A 157 -5.02 -7.58 16.71
N ALA A 158 -6.16 -6.96 16.40
CA ALA A 158 -6.23 -5.52 16.14
C ALA A 158 -5.88 -4.64 17.36
N GLU A 159 -6.31 -5.01 18.57
CA GLU A 159 -5.95 -4.30 19.81
C GLU A 159 -4.44 -4.35 20.03
N GLU A 160 -3.82 -5.51 19.82
CA GLU A 160 -2.37 -5.66 19.93
C GLU A 160 -1.61 -4.87 18.85
N PHE A 161 -2.19 -4.70 17.66
CA PHE A 161 -1.59 -3.84 16.62
C PHE A 161 -1.51 -2.39 17.10
N SER A 162 -2.61 -1.80 17.57
CA SER A 162 -2.59 -0.41 18.07
C SER A 162 -1.78 -0.25 19.35
N GLU A 163 -1.65 -1.29 20.19
CA GLU A 163 -0.74 -1.29 21.34
C GLU A 163 0.73 -1.31 20.92
N ILE A 164 1.12 -2.17 19.97
CA ILE A 164 2.51 -2.28 19.49
C ILE A 164 2.92 -1.00 18.78
N TYR A 165 2.02 -0.44 17.98
CA TYR A 165 2.28 0.74 17.17
C TYR A 165 1.76 2.04 17.79
N THR A 166 1.52 2.05 19.11
CA THR A 166 0.82 3.17 19.78
C THR A 166 1.45 4.53 19.52
N ASP A 167 2.80 4.58 19.55
CA ASP A 167 3.59 5.80 19.36
C ASP A 167 3.55 6.28 17.88
N PHE A 168 3.27 5.40 16.93
CA PHE A 168 3.34 5.69 15.49
C PHE A 168 1.98 6.10 14.90
N GLY A 169 1.30 7.00 15.62
CA GLY A 169 0.08 7.67 15.18
C GLY A 169 -1.16 7.46 16.04
N TYR A 170 -1.31 6.32 16.72
CA TYR A 170 -2.53 6.02 17.48
C TYR A 170 -2.66 6.91 18.73
N ASP A 171 -1.59 7.14 19.50
CA ASP A 171 -1.63 8.05 20.66
C ASP A 171 -1.84 9.51 20.22
N GLU A 172 -1.24 9.87 19.08
CA GLU A 172 -1.30 11.20 18.44
C GLU A 172 -2.63 11.48 17.72
N ALA A 173 -3.46 10.45 17.52
CA ALA A 173 -4.69 10.57 16.76
C ALA A 173 -5.65 11.57 17.39
N ILE A 174 -6.11 12.52 16.59
CA ILE A 174 -7.20 13.44 16.96
C ILE A 174 -8.52 12.66 17.03
N SER A 175 -8.70 11.65 16.20
CA SER A 175 -9.86 10.76 16.23
C SER A 175 -9.48 9.38 15.73
N GLU A 176 -10.10 8.35 16.30
CA GLU A 176 -9.98 6.95 15.89
C GLU A 176 -11.38 6.44 15.52
N ASP A 177 -11.49 5.69 14.42
CA ASP A 177 -12.74 5.00 14.07
C ASP A 177 -12.99 3.88 15.09
N PRO A 178 -14.14 3.81 15.77
CA PRO A 178 -14.37 2.80 16.80
C PRO A 178 -14.61 1.39 16.24
N THR A 179 -14.56 1.20 14.92
CA THR A 179 -14.85 -0.08 14.24
C THR A 179 -13.71 -0.61 13.37
N SER A 180 -12.59 0.10 13.30
CA SER A 180 -11.40 -0.30 12.54
C SER A 180 -10.14 0.31 13.17
N LEU A 181 -8.96 -0.01 12.64
CA LEU A 181 -7.72 0.66 13.04
C LEU A 181 -7.47 1.97 12.28
N SER A 182 -8.52 2.60 11.76
CA SER A 182 -8.43 3.89 11.08
C SER A 182 -8.35 5.04 12.08
N TYR A 183 -7.57 6.07 11.76
CA TYR A 183 -7.39 7.24 12.61
C TYR A 183 -7.03 8.50 11.82
N LEU A 184 -7.25 9.66 12.44
CA LEU A 184 -7.00 10.98 11.86
C LEU A 184 -5.89 11.66 12.68
N VAL A 185 -4.82 12.09 12.00
CA VAL A 185 -3.73 12.88 12.58
C VAL A 185 -3.56 14.22 11.86
N ALA A 186 -3.07 15.22 12.58
CA ALA A 186 -2.74 16.53 12.04
C ALA A 186 -1.25 16.85 12.28
N PRO A 187 -0.33 16.29 11.46
CA PRO A 187 1.08 16.64 11.60
C PRO A 187 1.34 18.14 11.39
N SER A 188 0.50 18.82 10.60
CA SER A 188 0.51 20.27 10.47
C SER A 188 -0.88 20.88 10.53
N LYS A 189 -0.94 22.21 10.62
CA LYS A 189 -2.21 22.96 10.55
C LYS A 189 -2.86 22.92 9.16
N ASP A 190 -2.07 22.74 8.11
CA ASP A 190 -2.54 22.79 6.72
C ASP A 190 -2.81 21.40 6.13
N ILE A 191 -2.05 20.39 6.54
CA ILE A 191 -2.11 19.03 6.00
C ILE A 191 -2.38 18.04 7.12
N TRP A 192 -3.51 17.35 7.00
CA TRP A 192 -3.91 16.25 7.87
C TRP A 192 -3.83 14.94 7.09
N LEU A 193 -3.57 13.85 7.81
CA LEU A 193 -3.54 12.51 7.22
C LEU A 193 -4.70 11.71 7.77
N LEU A 194 -5.50 11.16 6.85
CA LEU A 194 -6.56 10.22 7.18
C LEU A 194 -6.01 8.82 6.93
N MET A 195 -5.60 8.15 8.00
CA MET A 195 -4.94 6.85 7.99
C MET A 195 -6.03 5.78 8.07
N ILE A 196 -6.25 5.00 7.00
CA ILE A 196 -7.44 4.16 6.84
C ILE A 196 -7.07 2.68 6.82
N ASP A 197 -7.55 1.96 7.84
CA ASP A 197 -7.56 0.50 7.84
C ASP A 197 -8.65 0.00 6.88
N THR A 198 -8.20 -0.67 5.82
CA THR A 198 -9.06 -1.18 4.74
C THR A 198 -9.26 -2.69 4.81
N ASN A 199 -8.68 -3.35 5.82
CA ASN A 199 -8.50 -4.79 5.84
C ASN A 199 -9.68 -5.49 6.53
N GLN A 200 -9.84 -6.78 6.24
CA GLN A 200 -10.90 -7.62 6.78
C GLN A 200 -10.31 -8.82 7.52
N TYR A 201 -9.95 -8.66 8.79
CA TYR A 201 -9.18 -9.69 9.52
C TYR A 201 -9.95 -10.46 10.60
N ASP A 202 -11.19 -10.09 10.91
CA ASP A 202 -11.98 -10.69 12.01
C ASP A 202 -12.21 -12.20 11.83
N GLU A 203 -12.40 -12.65 10.59
CA GLU A 203 -12.71 -14.04 10.28
C GLU A 203 -11.48 -14.86 9.83
N ASN A 204 -10.28 -14.27 9.80
CA ASN A 204 -9.08 -14.90 9.20
C ASN A 204 -8.71 -16.22 9.91
N LEU A 205 -8.71 -16.24 11.24
CA LEU A 205 -8.37 -17.43 12.02
C LEU A 205 -9.37 -18.57 11.80
N ASP A 206 -10.66 -18.25 11.71
CA ASP A 206 -11.73 -19.22 11.48
C ASP A 206 -11.71 -19.76 10.04
N LYS A 207 -11.38 -18.91 9.06
CA LYS A 207 -11.20 -19.28 7.65
C LYS A 207 -9.92 -20.08 7.39
N GLY A 208 -8.88 -19.89 8.21
CA GLY A 208 -7.57 -20.51 8.03
C GLY A 208 -6.71 -19.88 6.92
N SER A 209 -7.11 -18.70 6.41
CA SER A 209 -6.35 -17.87 5.47
C SER A 209 -6.63 -16.38 5.72
N PRO A 210 -5.67 -15.48 5.44
CA PRO A 210 -5.94 -14.06 5.42
C PRO A 210 -6.91 -13.70 4.29
N GLU A 211 -7.87 -12.82 4.56
CA GLU A 211 -8.67 -12.17 3.54
C GLU A 211 -7.82 -11.14 2.80
N ILE A 212 -7.76 -11.25 1.46
CA ILE A 212 -6.91 -10.40 0.62
C ILE A 212 -7.68 -9.16 0.15
N SER A 213 -9.02 -9.22 0.13
CA SER A 213 -9.84 -8.09 -0.32
C SER A 213 -10.08 -7.07 0.79
N GLY A 214 -10.22 -5.80 0.41
CA GLY A 214 -10.51 -4.71 1.32
C GLY A 214 -11.88 -4.09 1.08
N GLU A 215 -12.50 -3.62 2.16
CA GLU A 215 -13.80 -2.95 2.15
C GLU A 215 -13.94 -2.05 3.38
N LEU A 216 -14.56 -0.88 3.22
CA LEU A 216 -14.87 0.00 4.35
C LEU A 216 -16.33 -0.14 4.78
N SER A 217 -16.54 -0.27 6.08
CA SER A 217 -17.90 -0.33 6.64
C SER A 217 -18.63 1.01 6.46
N SER A 218 -19.97 0.96 6.43
CA SER A 218 -20.78 2.20 6.41
C SER A 218 -20.58 3.06 7.66
N HIS A 219 -20.15 2.46 8.78
CA HIS A 219 -19.81 3.18 10.00
C HIS A 219 -18.52 3.99 9.81
N THR A 220 -17.47 3.34 9.30
CA THR A 220 -16.17 3.96 8.98
C THR A 220 -16.33 5.06 7.94
N LEU A 221 -17.17 4.87 6.91
CA LEU A 221 -17.46 5.92 5.93
C LEU A 221 -18.10 7.18 6.55
N LYS A 222 -19.00 7.01 7.54
CA LYS A 222 -19.57 8.14 8.29
C LYS A 222 -18.52 8.83 9.17
N TRP A 223 -17.58 8.07 9.73
CA TRP A 223 -16.46 8.63 10.48
C TRP A 223 -15.53 9.44 9.57
N ILE A 224 -15.20 8.91 8.39
CA ILE A 224 -14.43 9.61 7.34
C ILE A 224 -15.12 10.93 6.94
N GLU A 225 -16.43 10.91 6.71
CA GLU A 225 -17.21 12.11 6.40
C GLU A 225 -17.11 13.16 7.51
N ALA A 226 -17.23 12.74 8.77
CA ALA A 226 -17.08 13.63 9.93
C ALA A 226 -15.65 14.21 10.04
N SER A 227 -14.62 13.41 9.74
CA SER A 227 -13.22 13.84 9.71
C SER A 227 -12.98 14.91 8.63
N PHE A 228 -13.55 14.75 7.43
CA PHE A 228 -13.49 15.78 6.40
C PHE A 228 -14.21 17.06 6.81
N SER A 229 -15.41 16.96 7.39
CA SER A 229 -16.13 18.13 7.88
C SER A 229 -15.35 18.88 8.95
N LEU A 230 -14.67 18.19 9.87
CA LEU A 230 -13.79 18.84 10.84
C LEU A 230 -12.61 19.55 10.15
N ALA A 231 -11.93 18.90 9.20
CA ALA A 231 -10.81 19.51 8.49
C ALA A 231 -11.23 20.77 7.70
N GLU A 232 -12.40 20.74 7.05
CA GLU A 232 -12.97 21.93 6.39
C GLU A 232 -13.22 23.08 7.37
N GLU A 233 -13.75 22.79 8.57
CA GLU A 233 -13.94 23.80 9.63
C GLU A 233 -12.62 24.41 10.10
N GLN A 234 -11.53 23.64 10.07
CA GLN A 234 -10.17 24.08 10.44
C GLN A 234 -9.38 24.65 9.26
N GLY A 235 -9.90 24.56 8.03
CA GLY A 235 -9.19 24.98 6.82
C GLY A 235 -8.04 24.07 6.39
N ALA A 236 -7.97 22.85 6.93
CA ALA A 236 -6.95 21.86 6.62
C ALA A 236 -7.33 21.01 5.40
N THR A 237 -6.34 20.55 4.64
CA THR A 237 -6.50 19.56 3.58
C THR A 237 -6.16 18.18 4.11
N ILE A 238 -7.03 17.20 3.86
CA ILE A 238 -6.77 15.80 4.18
C ILE A 238 -6.16 15.07 2.99
N ILE A 239 -5.11 14.28 3.24
CA ILE A 239 -4.59 13.26 2.34
C ILE A 239 -4.97 11.89 2.91
N PRO A 240 -5.87 11.14 2.26
CA PRO A 240 -6.15 9.76 2.64
C PRO A 240 -4.97 8.83 2.33
N VAL A 241 -4.65 7.97 3.28
CA VAL A 241 -3.66 6.90 3.20
C VAL A 241 -4.36 5.59 3.47
N MET A 242 -4.20 4.60 2.60
CA MET A 242 -4.87 3.31 2.72
C MET A 242 -4.05 2.20 2.09
N HIS A 243 -4.20 0.95 2.56
CA HIS A 243 -3.44 -0.16 2.01
C HIS A 243 -3.93 -0.56 0.61
N HIS A 244 -5.21 -0.91 0.49
CA HIS A 244 -5.85 -1.26 -0.78
C HIS A 244 -6.00 -0.04 -1.69
N ASN A 245 -6.10 -0.24 -3.01
CA ASN A 245 -6.18 0.89 -3.96
C ASN A 245 -7.60 1.46 -4.08
N LEU A 246 -7.68 2.76 -4.38
CA LEU A 246 -8.90 3.44 -4.80
C LEU A 246 -9.17 3.15 -6.27
N ALA A 247 -8.14 3.28 -7.10
CA ALA A 247 -8.18 3.10 -8.53
C ALA A 247 -7.81 1.66 -8.94
N THR A 248 -8.14 1.32 -10.19
CA THR A 248 -7.65 0.08 -10.79
C THR A 248 -6.38 0.39 -11.57
N HIS A 249 -5.23 0.12 -10.96
CA HIS A 249 -3.91 0.40 -11.54
C HIS A 249 -3.54 -0.56 -12.66
N ASN A 250 -3.98 -1.82 -12.59
CA ASN A 250 -3.76 -2.78 -13.66
C ASN A 250 -5.00 -3.65 -13.87
N VAL A 251 -5.51 -3.70 -15.10
CA VAL A 251 -6.73 -4.46 -15.43
C VAL A 251 -6.58 -5.97 -15.23
N ALA A 252 -5.36 -6.49 -15.19
CA ALA A 252 -5.06 -7.89 -14.89
C ALA A 252 -4.92 -8.17 -13.38
N LEU A 253 -4.58 -7.14 -12.58
CA LEU A 253 -4.37 -7.19 -11.13
C LEU A 253 -5.38 -6.28 -10.40
N ASN A 254 -6.68 -6.46 -10.68
CA ASN A 254 -7.72 -5.58 -10.13
C ASN A 254 -8.52 -6.23 -8.99
N ASN A 255 -8.72 -7.55 -9.03
CA ASN A 255 -9.50 -8.25 -8.03
C ASN A 255 -8.69 -8.39 -6.74
N ASN A 256 -9.32 -8.09 -5.61
CA ASN A 256 -8.72 -8.05 -4.26
C ASN A 256 -7.68 -6.94 -4.03
N TYR A 257 -7.20 -6.24 -5.07
CA TYR A 257 -6.28 -5.12 -4.94
C TYR A 257 -7.01 -3.77 -4.79
N THR A 258 -7.98 -3.51 -5.67
CA THR A 258 -8.87 -2.35 -5.55
C THR A 258 -9.97 -2.63 -4.53
N LEU A 259 -10.27 -1.66 -3.66
CA LEU A 259 -11.36 -1.75 -2.68
C LEU A 259 -12.70 -2.18 -3.30
N ASN A 260 -13.39 -3.10 -2.63
CA ASN A 260 -14.68 -3.66 -3.05
C ASN A 260 -15.74 -2.57 -3.25
N ASN A 261 -15.79 -1.59 -2.33
CA ASN A 261 -16.68 -0.44 -2.38
C ASN A 261 -15.98 0.86 -2.85
N SER A 262 -14.91 0.77 -3.64
CA SER A 262 -14.15 1.94 -4.14
C SER A 262 -15.01 3.00 -4.83
N ASN A 263 -16.13 2.63 -5.46
CA ASN A 263 -17.02 3.60 -6.12
C ASN A 263 -17.75 4.53 -5.13
N GLU A 264 -18.12 4.01 -3.96
CA GLU A 264 -18.75 4.76 -2.88
C GLU A 264 -17.73 5.74 -2.27
N ILE A 265 -16.52 5.26 -1.99
CA ILE A 265 -15.41 6.05 -1.46
C ILE A 265 -15.02 7.17 -2.42
N LYS A 266 -14.89 6.87 -3.73
CA LYS A 266 -14.66 7.89 -4.76
C LYS A 266 -15.73 8.97 -4.77
N ALA A 267 -17.00 8.60 -4.53
CA ALA A 267 -18.10 9.56 -4.50
C ALA A 267 -18.01 10.47 -3.27
N LEU A 268 -17.71 9.90 -2.09
CA LEU A 268 -17.47 10.66 -0.87
C LEU A 268 -16.29 11.62 -1.04
N TYR A 269 -15.15 11.13 -1.50
CA TYR A 269 -13.94 11.92 -1.74
C TYR A 269 -14.13 13.04 -2.76
N SER A 270 -14.96 12.80 -3.79
CA SER A 270 -15.33 13.85 -4.75
C SER A 270 -16.14 14.98 -4.11
N THR A 271 -17.00 14.69 -3.13
CA THR A 271 -17.78 15.71 -2.40
C THR A 271 -16.88 16.66 -1.62
N TYR A 272 -15.76 16.15 -1.09
CA TYR A 272 -14.79 16.90 -0.30
C TYR A 272 -13.54 17.32 -1.10
N ASN A 273 -13.61 17.27 -2.44
CA ASN A 273 -12.54 17.70 -3.35
C ASN A 273 -11.16 17.08 -3.10
N VAL A 274 -11.12 15.85 -2.57
CA VAL A 274 -9.86 15.10 -2.42
C VAL A 274 -9.19 14.98 -3.79
N SER A 275 -7.92 15.36 -3.87
CA SER A 275 -7.18 15.33 -5.14
C SER A 275 -6.10 14.24 -5.19
N LEU A 276 -5.74 13.67 -4.04
CA LEU A 276 -4.66 12.70 -3.89
C LEU A 276 -5.04 11.65 -2.85
N VAL A 277 -4.73 10.38 -3.14
CA VAL A 277 -4.74 9.24 -2.22
C VAL A 277 -3.39 8.53 -2.34
N LEU A 278 -2.85 8.07 -1.21
CA LEU A 278 -1.65 7.26 -1.15
C LEU A 278 -2.05 5.80 -0.82
N SER A 279 -1.67 4.87 -1.69
CA SER A 279 -1.95 3.43 -1.52
C SER A 279 -0.74 2.52 -1.76
N GLY A 280 -0.93 1.21 -1.55
CA GLY A 280 0.09 0.17 -1.73
C GLY A 280 -0.52 -1.11 -2.33
N HIS A 281 -0.22 -2.27 -1.73
CA HIS A 281 -0.84 -3.60 -1.96
C HIS A 281 -0.54 -4.26 -3.31
N ILE A 282 -0.58 -3.50 -4.42
CA ILE A 282 -0.22 -4.02 -5.75
C ILE A 282 1.29 -4.20 -5.94
N HIS A 283 2.09 -3.71 -4.99
CA HIS A 283 3.56 -3.69 -4.97
C HIS A 283 4.26 -2.94 -6.12
N ALA A 284 3.58 -2.63 -7.22
CA ALA A 284 4.11 -1.89 -8.35
C ALA A 284 3.93 -0.38 -8.15
N GLN A 285 4.95 0.41 -8.49
CA GLN A 285 4.82 1.86 -8.58
C GLN A 285 3.86 2.21 -9.72
N ASN A 286 2.73 2.85 -9.42
CA ASN A 286 1.79 3.29 -10.43
C ASN A 286 0.94 4.48 -9.98
N ILE A 287 0.66 5.44 -10.88
CA ILE A 287 -0.15 6.62 -10.62
C ILE A 287 -1.38 6.58 -11.54
N HIS A 288 -2.57 6.53 -10.95
CA HIS A 288 -3.82 6.46 -11.72
C HIS A 288 -4.81 7.56 -11.33
N GLU A 289 -5.31 8.30 -12.32
CA GLU A 289 -6.37 9.29 -12.10
C GLU A 289 -7.76 8.65 -12.20
N THR A 290 -8.60 8.83 -11.19
CA THR A 290 -10.00 8.40 -11.17
C THR A 290 -10.90 9.50 -10.59
N LYS A 291 -11.91 9.95 -11.36
CA LYS A 291 -12.79 11.07 -10.96
C LYS A 291 -12.04 12.32 -10.47
N SER A 292 -10.92 12.67 -11.11
CA SER A 292 -10.04 13.79 -10.71
C SER A 292 -9.32 13.65 -9.36
N ILE A 293 -9.26 12.42 -8.86
CA ILE A 293 -8.45 11.98 -7.73
C ILE A 293 -7.27 11.19 -8.28
N TYR A 294 -6.04 11.55 -7.93
CA TYR A 294 -4.88 10.72 -8.21
C TYR A 294 -4.72 9.71 -7.09
N ASP A 295 -4.73 8.43 -7.43
CA ASP A 295 -4.30 7.35 -6.54
C ASP A 295 -2.84 7.03 -6.88
N ILE A 296 -1.94 7.21 -5.91
CA ILE A 296 -0.53 6.86 -6.04
C ILE A 296 -0.35 5.55 -5.28
N ALA A 297 -0.22 4.45 -6.02
CA ALA A 297 0.23 3.19 -5.47
C ALA A 297 1.76 3.21 -5.44
N THR A 298 2.33 3.43 -4.25
CA THR A 298 3.79 3.38 -4.09
C THR A 298 4.25 1.92 -4.19
N SER A 299 5.40 1.69 -4.84
CA SER A 299 5.98 0.34 -4.92
C SER A 299 6.28 -0.25 -3.54
N SER A 300 6.22 -1.58 -3.46
CA SER A 300 6.62 -2.31 -2.26
C SER A 300 8.11 -2.17 -1.98
N LEU A 301 8.45 -1.92 -0.71
CA LEU A 301 9.85 -1.92 -0.27
C LEU A 301 10.48 -3.32 -0.31
N ALA A 302 9.67 -4.39 -0.37
CA ALA A 302 10.13 -5.77 -0.45
C ALA A 302 10.38 -6.26 -1.89
N VAL A 303 10.00 -5.49 -2.92
CA VAL A 303 10.07 -5.91 -4.33
C VAL A 303 10.95 -4.94 -5.13
N TYR A 304 11.66 -5.45 -6.14
CA TYR A 304 12.47 -4.60 -7.03
C TYR A 304 11.59 -3.49 -7.64
N PRO A 305 12.06 -2.24 -7.69
CA PRO A 305 13.44 -1.78 -7.40
C PRO A 305 13.69 -1.27 -5.98
N GLN A 306 12.89 -1.64 -4.98
CA GLN A 306 12.98 -1.12 -3.61
C GLN A 306 12.84 0.42 -3.58
N GLN A 307 11.75 0.89 -4.16
CA GLN A 307 11.41 2.31 -4.25
C GLN A 307 10.52 2.76 -3.09
N TYR A 308 10.65 4.02 -2.72
CA TYR A 308 9.73 4.75 -1.85
C TYR A 308 9.37 6.10 -2.49
N GLY A 309 8.26 6.68 -2.06
CA GLY A 309 7.81 8.00 -2.49
C GLY A 309 8.41 9.10 -1.62
N VAL A 310 8.80 10.21 -2.26
CA VAL A 310 9.08 11.49 -1.62
C VAL A 310 8.00 12.46 -2.08
N LEU A 311 7.29 13.03 -1.13
CA LEU A 311 6.20 13.95 -1.37
C LEU A 311 6.54 15.27 -0.68
N ASP A 312 6.87 16.28 -1.50
CA ASP A 312 7.19 17.63 -1.05
C ASP A 312 5.95 18.52 -1.15
N TYR A 313 5.52 19.03 0.00
CA TYR A 313 4.43 20.00 0.12
C TYR A 313 5.01 21.42 0.19
N ASP A 314 4.67 22.24 -0.80
CA ASP A 314 4.88 23.68 -0.82
C ASP A 314 3.63 24.37 -0.26
N ALA A 315 3.75 24.90 0.94
CA ALA A 315 2.62 25.49 1.65
C ALA A 315 2.18 26.81 1.03
N THR A 316 3.13 27.58 0.45
CA THR A 316 2.86 28.87 -0.19
C THR A 316 1.95 28.72 -1.40
N ASN A 317 2.19 27.70 -2.22
CA ASN A 317 1.41 27.44 -3.43
C ASN A 317 0.30 26.40 -3.23
N SER A 318 0.26 25.77 -2.05
CA SER A 318 -0.61 24.61 -1.76
C SER A 318 -0.45 23.51 -2.82
N THR A 319 0.80 23.23 -3.20
CA THR A 319 1.14 22.21 -4.19
C THR A 319 1.89 21.06 -3.56
N ILE A 320 1.63 19.86 -4.05
CA ILE A 320 2.41 18.66 -3.76
C ILE A 320 3.18 18.26 -5.00
N GLU A 321 4.43 17.87 -4.81
CA GLU A 321 5.27 17.22 -5.82
C GLU A 321 5.67 15.85 -5.27
N TYR A 322 5.27 14.79 -5.97
CA TYR A 322 5.64 13.42 -5.66
C TYR A 322 6.70 12.96 -6.66
N ASN A 323 7.77 12.37 -6.16
CA ASN A 323 8.71 11.60 -6.95
C ASN A 323 9.13 10.33 -6.22
N THR A 324 9.56 9.30 -6.94
CA THR A 324 10.16 8.12 -6.29
C THR A 324 11.65 8.31 -6.03
N LYS A 325 12.17 7.51 -5.08
CA LYS A 325 13.59 7.24 -4.87
C LYS A 325 13.78 5.75 -4.64
N ILE A 326 14.95 5.24 -5.03
CA ILE A 326 15.39 3.86 -4.74
C ILE A 326 16.21 3.90 -3.44
N VAL A 327 16.01 2.92 -2.55
CA VAL A 327 16.86 2.76 -1.35
C VAL A 327 18.29 2.43 -1.76
N ASP A 328 19.25 3.26 -1.41
CA ASP A 328 20.67 3.10 -1.72
C ASP A 328 21.37 2.16 -0.73
N VAL A 329 21.02 0.87 -0.81
CA VAL A 329 21.59 -0.20 0.01
C VAL A 329 23.11 -0.30 -0.21
N ALA A 330 23.61 -0.01 -1.41
CA ALA A 330 25.05 -0.06 -1.73
C ALA A 330 25.84 1.04 -1.00
N ASN A 331 25.32 2.26 -0.96
CA ASN A 331 25.90 3.34 -0.17
C ASN A 331 25.81 3.01 1.33
N TRP A 332 24.66 2.54 1.83
CA TRP A 332 24.56 2.10 3.22
C TRP A 332 25.61 1.04 3.56
N ALA A 333 25.75 0.00 2.73
CA ALA A 333 26.72 -1.07 2.90
C ALA A 333 28.17 -0.53 2.91
N THR A 334 28.47 0.47 2.08
CA THR A 334 29.76 1.17 2.08
C THR A 334 29.98 1.92 3.40
N LYS A 335 28.98 2.66 3.89
CA LYS A 335 29.06 3.47 5.12
C LYS A 335 29.18 2.62 6.38
N THR A 336 28.55 1.45 6.40
CA THR A 336 28.61 0.48 7.50
C THR A 336 29.80 -0.48 7.40
N ASN A 337 30.65 -0.36 6.37
CA ASN A 337 31.79 -1.24 6.10
C ASN A 337 31.40 -2.72 5.92
N SER A 338 30.24 -2.98 5.32
CA SER A 338 29.82 -4.33 4.94
C SER A 338 30.73 -4.91 3.86
N ASN A 339 31.17 -6.16 4.03
CA ASN A 339 31.96 -6.89 3.03
C ASN A 339 31.11 -7.79 2.13
N ASN A 340 29.77 -7.72 2.21
CA ASN A 340 28.88 -8.54 1.40
C ASN A 340 28.80 -7.97 -0.04
N PRO A 341 29.26 -8.70 -1.06
CA PRO A 341 29.25 -8.20 -2.44
C PRO A 341 27.84 -7.97 -2.99
N ASN A 342 26.83 -8.74 -2.54
CA ASN A 342 25.45 -8.53 -2.96
C ASN A 342 24.92 -7.20 -2.43
N LEU A 343 25.33 -6.79 -1.23
CA LEU A 343 24.94 -5.49 -0.68
C LEU A 343 25.70 -4.33 -1.34
N GLN A 344 26.97 -4.53 -1.72
CA GLN A 344 27.76 -3.53 -2.43
C GLN A 344 27.30 -3.29 -3.88
N HIS A 345 26.55 -4.23 -4.45
CA HIS A 345 25.98 -4.18 -5.80
C HIS A 345 24.48 -4.50 -5.77
N PHE A 346 23.78 -3.93 -4.77
CA PHE A 346 22.43 -4.33 -4.44
C PHE A 346 21.43 -4.17 -5.58
N ASP A 347 21.48 -3.07 -6.33
CA ASP A 347 20.56 -2.84 -7.47
C ASP A 347 20.66 -3.96 -8.51
N ASP A 348 21.88 -4.41 -8.83
CA ASP A 348 22.09 -5.50 -9.78
C ASP A 348 21.64 -6.84 -9.20
N HIS A 349 21.85 -7.07 -7.90
CA HIS A 349 21.39 -8.24 -7.16
C HIS A 349 19.86 -8.32 -7.14
N ALA A 350 19.17 -7.26 -6.69
CA ALA A 350 17.71 -7.16 -6.64
C ALA A 350 17.08 -7.28 -8.03
N ARG A 351 17.64 -6.58 -9.03
CA ARG A 351 17.18 -6.69 -10.43
C ARG A 351 17.29 -8.11 -10.94
N THR A 352 18.39 -8.80 -10.63
CA THR A 352 18.61 -10.19 -11.06
C THR A 352 17.64 -11.13 -10.37
N TYR A 353 17.50 -11.04 -9.04
CA TYR A 353 16.56 -11.85 -8.25
C TYR A 353 15.12 -11.73 -8.78
N PHE A 354 14.62 -10.50 -8.95
CA PHE A 354 13.26 -10.29 -9.46
C PHE A 354 13.11 -10.71 -10.93
N GLY A 355 14.17 -10.55 -11.72
CA GLY A 355 14.18 -10.98 -13.11
C GLY A 355 14.15 -12.50 -13.27
N GLU A 356 14.85 -13.25 -12.42
CA GLU A 356 14.80 -14.71 -12.38
C GLU A 356 13.40 -15.19 -12.02
N PHE A 357 12.77 -14.59 -11.00
CA PHE A 357 11.36 -14.84 -10.66
C PHE A 357 10.43 -14.63 -11.85
N ALA A 358 10.53 -13.48 -12.53
CA ALA A 358 9.67 -13.14 -13.68
C ALA A 358 9.89 -14.10 -14.86
N TYR A 359 11.14 -14.50 -15.11
CA TYR A 359 11.47 -15.48 -16.14
C TYR A 359 10.83 -16.84 -15.83
N ASP A 360 10.99 -17.34 -14.61
CA ASP A 360 10.49 -18.64 -14.19
C ASP A 360 8.96 -18.69 -14.18
N LEU A 361 8.30 -17.59 -13.78
CA LEU A 361 6.85 -17.43 -13.89
C LEU A 361 6.37 -17.59 -15.34
N ALA A 362 6.98 -16.87 -16.28
CA ALA A 362 6.61 -16.98 -17.70
C ALA A 362 6.97 -18.36 -18.26
N TYR A 363 8.19 -18.84 -18.03
CA TYR A 363 8.65 -20.11 -18.58
C TYR A 363 7.81 -21.28 -18.08
N SER A 364 7.50 -21.34 -16.79
CA SER A 364 6.68 -22.40 -16.20
C SER A 364 5.28 -22.49 -16.80
N ARG A 365 4.68 -21.35 -17.18
CA ARG A 365 3.37 -21.24 -17.83
C ARG A 365 3.43 -21.53 -19.33
N LEU A 366 4.54 -21.22 -20.00
CA LEU A 366 4.71 -21.37 -21.45
C LEU A 366 5.31 -22.71 -21.88
N LYS A 367 6.06 -23.41 -21.02
CA LYS A 367 6.86 -24.62 -21.37
C LYS A 367 6.09 -25.76 -22.02
N ASN A 368 4.78 -25.84 -21.80
CA ASN A 368 3.89 -26.88 -22.35
C ASN A 368 3.11 -26.42 -23.59
N SER A 369 3.43 -25.24 -24.14
CA SER A 369 2.78 -24.73 -25.36
C SER A 369 3.00 -25.66 -26.54
N THR A 370 1.94 -25.92 -27.31
CA THR A 370 2.00 -26.68 -28.57
C THR A 370 2.16 -25.79 -29.80
N VAL A 371 2.11 -24.47 -29.63
CA VAL A 371 2.12 -23.46 -30.71
C VAL A 371 3.44 -22.70 -30.77
N LEU A 372 4.12 -22.57 -29.64
CA LEU A 372 5.39 -21.86 -29.51
C LEU A 372 6.56 -22.86 -29.58
N SER A 373 7.62 -22.50 -30.31
CA SER A 373 8.88 -23.22 -30.26
C SER A 373 9.62 -22.97 -28.93
N LYS A 374 10.60 -23.82 -28.60
CA LYS A 374 11.44 -23.61 -27.40
C LYS A 374 12.17 -22.27 -27.42
N ASP A 375 12.63 -21.84 -28.59
CA ASP A 375 13.32 -20.56 -28.74
C ASP A 375 12.38 -19.38 -28.52
N GLU A 376 11.13 -19.49 -28.95
CA GLU A 376 10.09 -18.49 -28.69
C GLU A 376 9.67 -18.46 -27.22
N ILE A 377 9.50 -19.62 -26.58
CA ILE A 377 9.23 -19.69 -25.14
C ILE A 377 10.35 -19.00 -24.35
N ASN A 378 11.60 -19.29 -24.68
CA ASN A 378 12.76 -18.64 -24.05
C ASN A 378 12.78 -17.14 -24.30
N TYR A 379 12.45 -16.70 -25.52
CA TYR A 379 12.40 -15.29 -25.87
C TYR A 379 11.29 -14.56 -25.10
N LEU A 380 10.06 -15.08 -25.10
CA LEU A 380 8.92 -14.48 -24.39
C LEU A 380 9.15 -14.46 -22.87
N SER A 381 9.77 -15.51 -22.31
CA SER A 381 10.12 -15.52 -20.89
C SER A 381 11.18 -14.45 -20.55
N LYS A 382 12.11 -14.16 -21.46
CA LYS A 382 13.06 -13.04 -21.30
C LYS A 382 12.41 -11.67 -21.49
N SER A 383 11.46 -11.52 -22.41
CA SER A 383 10.75 -10.25 -22.56
C SER A 383 9.84 -9.96 -21.37
N MET A 384 9.29 -11.00 -20.73
CA MET A 384 8.58 -10.89 -19.45
C MET A 384 9.46 -10.26 -18.35
N VAL A 385 10.74 -10.62 -18.27
CA VAL A 385 11.67 -10.02 -17.27
C VAL A 385 11.66 -8.50 -17.36
N LEU A 386 11.85 -7.97 -18.57
CA LEU A 386 11.90 -6.53 -18.80
C LEU A 386 10.55 -5.86 -18.55
N LEU A 387 9.46 -6.47 -19.02
CA LEU A 387 8.10 -5.98 -18.80
C LEU A 387 7.76 -5.89 -17.30
N ASN A 388 8.05 -6.95 -16.54
CA ASN A 388 7.75 -7.04 -15.13
C ASN A 388 8.60 -6.04 -14.33
N GLN A 389 9.90 -5.97 -14.60
CA GLN A 389 10.79 -4.99 -13.96
C GLN A 389 10.35 -3.55 -14.21
N ARG A 390 9.90 -3.23 -15.43
CA ARG A 390 9.44 -1.88 -15.76
C ARG A 390 8.11 -1.53 -15.11
N PHE A 391 7.14 -2.45 -15.17
CA PHE A 391 5.85 -2.26 -14.53
C PHE A 391 5.97 -2.04 -13.01
N PHE A 392 6.81 -2.85 -12.33
CA PHE A 392 7.00 -2.66 -10.89
C PHE A 392 7.77 -1.39 -10.53
N ALA A 393 8.64 -0.92 -11.43
CA ALA A 393 9.37 0.35 -11.29
C ALA A 393 8.59 1.58 -11.79
N GLY A 394 7.36 1.43 -12.32
CA GLY A 394 6.58 2.51 -12.92
C GLY A 394 7.24 3.15 -14.15
N THR A 395 7.93 2.34 -14.95
CA THR A 395 8.69 2.79 -16.15
C THR A 395 8.21 2.11 -17.45
N GLU A 396 6.95 1.65 -17.46
CA GLU A 396 6.33 1.00 -18.62
C GLU A 396 6.22 1.89 -19.87
N GLU A 397 6.29 3.21 -19.75
CA GLU A 397 6.34 4.15 -20.86
C GLU A 397 7.52 3.86 -21.81
N LEU A 398 8.58 3.22 -21.30
CA LEU A 398 9.75 2.80 -22.07
C LEU A 398 9.51 1.57 -22.97
N ASN A 399 8.43 0.81 -22.75
CA ASN A 399 8.21 -0.50 -23.40
C ASN A 399 8.05 -0.46 -24.92
N LYS A 400 7.61 0.68 -25.47
CA LYS A 400 7.28 0.76 -26.91
C LYS A 400 8.50 0.78 -27.81
N ASP A 401 9.61 1.35 -27.32
CA ASP A 401 10.75 1.66 -28.17
C ASP A 401 11.74 0.50 -28.31
N ASP A 402 11.72 -0.53 -27.48
CA ASP A 402 12.71 -1.63 -27.56
C ASP A 402 12.09 -3.03 -27.71
N LEU A 403 10.94 -3.29 -27.12
CA LEU A 403 10.28 -4.61 -27.18
C LEU A 403 9.80 -4.98 -28.59
N PHE A 404 9.32 -3.99 -29.36
CA PHE A 404 8.74 -4.22 -30.68
C PHE A 404 9.77 -4.28 -31.82
N HIS A 405 11.06 -4.12 -31.53
CA HIS A 405 12.13 -4.25 -32.54
C HIS A 405 12.33 -5.69 -33.02
N ASP A 406 11.91 -6.66 -32.24
CA ASP A 406 12.04 -8.09 -32.55
C ASP A 406 10.65 -8.68 -32.76
N ASN A 407 10.44 -9.22 -33.97
CA ASN A 407 9.14 -9.77 -34.38
C ASN A 407 8.69 -10.97 -33.52
N ARG A 408 9.58 -11.59 -32.74
CA ARG A 408 9.20 -12.65 -31.80
C ARG A 408 8.31 -12.14 -30.69
N PHE A 409 8.30 -10.84 -30.39
CA PHE A 409 7.38 -10.26 -29.40
C PHE A 409 5.91 -10.43 -29.80
N GLU A 410 5.60 -10.43 -31.10
CA GLU A 410 4.24 -10.67 -31.63
C GLU A 410 3.72 -12.07 -31.26
N ARG A 411 4.60 -13.01 -30.88
CA ARG A 411 4.19 -14.35 -30.43
C ARG A 411 3.42 -14.31 -29.10
N TRP A 412 3.44 -13.20 -28.35
CA TRP A 412 2.52 -12.98 -27.22
C TRP A 412 1.04 -13.12 -27.62
N TYR A 413 0.67 -12.80 -28.87
CA TYR A 413 -0.71 -12.97 -29.35
C TYR A 413 -1.15 -14.43 -29.44
N ASP A 414 -0.19 -15.36 -29.60
CA ASP A 414 -0.43 -16.81 -29.68
C ASP A 414 -0.44 -17.51 -28.31
N VAL A 415 -0.13 -16.79 -27.22
CA VAL A 415 -0.14 -17.34 -25.87
C VAL A 415 -1.58 -17.68 -25.45
N SER A 416 -1.77 -18.93 -25.01
CA SER A 416 -3.08 -19.44 -24.57
C SER A 416 -3.35 -19.24 -23.08
N ASP A 417 -2.31 -19.00 -22.26
CA ASP A 417 -2.47 -18.60 -20.86
C ASP A 417 -3.15 -17.23 -20.80
N LYS A 418 -4.41 -17.22 -20.37
CA LYS A 418 -5.25 -16.02 -20.35
C LYS A 418 -4.74 -14.97 -19.39
N PHE A 419 -4.17 -15.38 -18.26
CA PHE A 419 -3.64 -14.45 -17.27
C PHE A 419 -2.40 -13.77 -17.83
N LEU A 420 -1.41 -14.55 -18.25
CA LEU A 420 -0.14 -14.03 -18.74
C LEU A 420 -0.33 -13.13 -19.96
N LYS A 421 -1.22 -13.53 -20.89
CA LYS A 421 -1.59 -12.70 -22.03
C LYS A 421 -2.22 -11.37 -21.60
N LYS A 422 -3.22 -11.40 -20.72
CA LYS A 422 -3.90 -10.19 -20.23
C LYS A 422 -2.94 -9.26 -19.47
N TYR A 423 -2.02 -9.85 -18.71
CA TYR A 423 -1.00 -9.12 -17.94
C TYR A 423 0.03 -8.43 -18.83
N VAL A 424 0.57 -9.14 -19.83
CA VAL A 424 1.48 -8.52 -20.80
C VAL A 424 0.77 -7.45 -21.62
N GLU A 425 -0.46 -7.71 -22.07
CA GLU A 425 -1.26 -6.72 -22.79
C GLU A 425 -1.53 -5.46 -21.95
N SER A 426 -1.72 -5.58 -20.64
CA SER A 426 -1.95 -4.42 -19.76
C SER A 426 -0.70 -3.58 -19.53
N ILE A 427 0.49 -4.17 -19.49
CA ILE A 427 1.76 -3.45 -19.32
C ILE A 427 2.21 -2.77 -20.62
N VAL A 428 2.00 -3.44 -21.76
CA VAL A 428 2.45 -2.95 -23.07
C VAL A 428 1.62 -1.77 -23.56
N VAL A 429 0.32 -1.75 -23.23
CA VAL A 429 -0.63 -0.72 -23.65
C VAL A 429 -0.75 0.35 -22.57
N ASP A 430 0.38 0.95 -22.18
CA ASP A 430 0.36 2.15 -21.34
C ASP A 430 0.30 3.44 -22.20
N LYS A 431 -0.28 4.51 -21.65
CA LYS A 431 -0.48 5.81 -22.32
C LYS A 431 0.70 6.78 -22.18
N ASN A 432 1.88 6.30 -21.81
CA ASN A 432 3.11 7.09 -21.63
C ASN A 432 2.98 8.10 -20.47
N THR A 433 2.46 7.67 -19.34
CA THR A 433 2.50 8.46 -18.11
C THR A 433 3.67 8.01 -17.27
N ASP A 434 4.52 8.96 -16.87
CA ASP A 434 5.60 8.71 -15.91
C ASP A 434 4.97 8.45 -14.54
N ASP A 435 4.97 7.20 -14.10
CA ASP A 435 4.42 6.79 -12.81
C ASP A 435 5.34 7.12 -11.63
N ASN A 436 6.51 7.71 -11.90
CA ASN A 436 7.47 8.12 -10.88
C ASN A 436 7.41 9.61 -10.56
N TYR A 437 6.55 10.39 -11.22
CA TYR A 437 6.46 11.84 -10.98
C TYR A 437 5.05 12.39 -11.16
N ILE A 438 4.58 13.17 -10.18
CA ILE A 438 3.39 14.01 -10.37
C ILE A 438 3.46 15.29 -9.53
N LYS A 439 2.93 16.39 -10.08
CA LYS A 439 2.76 17.65 -9.37
C LYS A 439 1.30 18.08 -9.39
N LEU A 440 0.74 18.34 -8.21
CA LEU A 440 -0.68 18.62 -7.98
C LEU A 440 -0.87 19.91 -7.19
N ASN A 441 -2.00 20.58 -7.42
CA ASN A 441 -2.49 21.61 -6.50
C ASN A 441 -3.59 20.99 -5.62
N LEU A 442 -3.44 21.12 -4.31
CA LEU A 442 -4.35 20.54 -3.32
C LEU A 442 -5.60 21.38 -3.04
N LYS A 443 -5.56 22.70 -3.28
CA LYS A 443 -6.68 23.61 -3.08
C LYS A 443 -7.23 24.04 -4.45
N LYS A 444 -8.24 23.31 -4.94
CA LYS A 444 -8.96 23.64 -6.19
C LYS A 444 -10.05 24.69 -5.98
#